data_AF-A0A1Q6G1Y1-F1
#
_entry.id   AF-A0A1Q6G1Y1-F1
#
_cell.length_a   1.000
_cell.length_b   1.000
_cell.length_c   1.000
_cell.angle_alpha   90.00
_cell.angle_beta   90.00
_cell.angle_gamma   90.00
#
_symmetry.space_group_name_H-M   'P 1'
#
loop_
_entity.id
_entity.type
_entity.pdbx_description
1 polymer ?
#
loop_
_entity_poly.entity_id
_entity_poly.type
_entity_poly.pdbx_seq_one_letter_code
_entity_poly.pdbx_strand_id
1 'polypeptide(L)'
;MKKFLKTAWAVLLYLWQLPQNLLGLAYLAFCFDRVKITEQRGAVFYATKHVRGGMTLGRYVFIAPGNIDREPVYDHEFGHVRQSRRWGWLWLPVFAIPSGLHNLFCRAANYYHFYTERSANRLGGVPNYAGEYHYHMDGLIVTYWDKLVELKDKYFK
;
A
#
# COMPACT_ATOMS: atom_id res chain seq x y z
N MET A 1 21.38 -22.82 -5.55
CA MET A 1 20.03 -23.31 -5.18
C MET A 1 19.17 -22.29 -4.42
N LYS A 2 19.58 -21.76 -3.26
CA LYS A 2 18.75 -20.83 -2.46
C LYS A 2 18.31 -19.55 -3.21
N LYS A 3 19.21 -18.94 -4.00
CA LYS A 3 18.90 -17.74 -4.80
C LYS A 3 17.89 -18.06 -5.91
N PHE A 4 18.10 -19.16 -6.64
CA PHE A 4 17.18 -19.63 -7.67
C PHE A 4 15.77 -19.89 -7.12
N LEU A 5 15.65 -20.60 -5.99
CA LEU A 5 14.37 -20.85 -5.34
C LEU A 5 13.65 -19.55 -4.92
N LYS A 6 14.40 -18.57 -4.39
CA LYS A 6 13.85 -17.25 -4.05
C LYS A 6 13.33 -16.52 -5.29
N THR A 7 14.08 -16.54 -6.39
CA THR A 7 13.66 -15.92 -7.65
C THR A 7 12.43 -16.62 -8.23
N ALA A 8 12.45 -17.96 -8.30
CA ALA A 8 11.31 -18.74 -8.78
C ALA A 8 10.05 -18.46 -7.96
N TRP A 9 10.18 -18.43 -6.63
CA TRP A 9 9.08 -18.07 -5.74
C TRP A 9 8.56 -16.64 -5.99
N ALA A 10 9.46 -15.67 -6.18
CA ALA A 10 9.06 -14.30 -6.49
C ALA A 10 8.30 -14.21 -7.81
N VAL A 11 8.71 -14.96 -8.84
CA VAL A 11 8.01 -15.03 -10.14
C VAL A 11 6.63 -15.67 -9.97
N LEU A 12 6.53 -16.81 -9.30
CA LEU A 12 5.24 -17.48 -9.04
C LEU A 12 4.30 -16.58 -8.24
N LEU A 13 4.80 -15.90 -7.21
CA LEU A 13 4.03 -14.95 -6.41
C LEU A 13 3.59 -13.73 -7.23
N TYR A 14 4.41 -13.28 -8.18
CA TYR A 14 4.03 -12.19 -9.08
C TYR A 14 2.92 -12.61 -10.05
N LEU A 15 3.03 -13.81 -10.63
CA LEU A 15 2.01 -14.40 -11.51
C LEU A 15 0.71 -14.67 -10.76
N TRP A 16 0.78 -15.10 -9.50
CA TRP A 16 -0.38 -15.28 -8.64
C TRP A 16 -1.19 -13.98 -8.46
N GLN A 17 -0.50 -12.84 -8.49
CA GLN A 17 -1.08 -11.50 -8.36
C GLN A 17 -1.16 -10.75 -9.71
N LEU A 18 -1.07 -11.46 -10.84
CA LEU A 18 -0.81 -10.86 -12.14
C LEU A 18 -1.79 -9.72 -12.50
N PRO A 19 -3.12 -9.85 -12.37
CA PRO A 19 -4.05 -8.79 -12.79
C PRO A 19 -3.79 -7.46 -12.07
N GLN A 20 -3.71 -7.48 -10.74
CA GLN A 20 -3.48 -6.26 -9.95
C GLN A 20 -2.05 -5.73 -10.08
N ASN A 21 -1.05 -6.59 -10.34
CA ASN A 21 0.31 -6.12 -10.63
C ASN A 21 0.37 -5.41 -11.98
N LEU A 22 -0.35 -5.88 -13.00
CA LEU A 22 -0.47 -5.20 -14.29
C LEU A 22 -1.20 -3.87 -14.15
N LEU A 23 -2.29 -3.81 -13.38
CA LEU A 23 -2.97 -2.55 -13.05
C LEU A 23 -2.02 -1.58 -12.32
N GLY A 24 -1.24 -2.08 -11.36
CA GLY A 24 -0.23 -1.29 -10.65
C GLY A 24 0.85 -0.73 -11.59
N LEU A 25 1.36 -1.53 -12.53
CA LEU A 25 2.30 -1.08 -13.54
C LEU A 25 1.70 -0.04 -14.49
N ALA A 26 0.47 -0.25 -14.97
CA ALA A 26 -0.23 0.70 -15.82
C ALA A 26 -0.43 2.03 -15.10
N TYR A 27 -0.86 1.99 -13.83
CA TYR A 27 -1.02 3.18 -13.01
C TYR A 27 0.32 3.86 -12.71
N LEU A 28 1.38 3.10 -12.48
CA LEU A 28 2.74 3.62 -12.31
C LEU A 28 3.23 4.37 -13.56
N ALA A 29 2.92 3.85 -14.76
CA ALA A 29 3.25 4.51 -16.02
C ALA A 29 2.47 5.82 -16.21
N PHE A 30 1.21 5.87 -15.75
CA PHE A 30 0.38 7.08 -15.72
C PHE A 30 0.91 8.14 -14.74
N CYS A 31 1.47 7.73 -13.60
CA CYS A 31 2.03 8.64 -12.60
C CYS A 31 3.42 9.17 -13.02
N PHE A 32 3.46 10.18 -13.88
CA PHE A 32 4.71 10.77 -14.37
C PHE A 32 5.49 11.55 -13.28
N ASP A 33 4.79 12.00 -12.24
CA ASP A 33 5.35 12.72 -11.09
C ASP A 33 5.83 11.79 -9.95
N ARG A 34 5.79 10.48 -10.17
CA ARG A 34 6.08 9.48 -9.14
C ARG A 34 7.49 9.63 -8.56
N VAL A 35 7.60 9.51 -7.25
CA VAL A 35 8.89 9.42 -6.54
C VAL A 35 8.93 8.12 -5.75
N LYS A 36 9.95 7.27 -5.98
CA LYS A 36 10.14 6.05 -5.19
C LYS A 36 10.60 6.43 -3.78
N ILE A 37 9.83 6.02 -2.77
CA ILE A 37 10.14 6.28 -1.35
C ILE A 37 11.00 5.15 -0.79
N THR A 38 10.52 3.91 -0.89
CA THR A 38 11.22 2.74 -0.34
C THR A 38 10.75 1.44 -1.01
N GLU A 39 11.53 0.39 -0.86
CA GLU A 39 11.15 -0.97 -1.25
C GLU A 39 11.49 -1.92 -0.11
N GLN A 40 10.44 -2.51 0.48
CA GLN A 40 10.57 -3.36 1.65
C GLN A 40 9.68 -4.58 1.51
N ARG A 41 10.22 -5.74 1.89
CA ARG A 41 9.47 -7.02 1.88
C ARG A 41 8.78 -7.31 0.54
N GLY A 42 9.32 -6.81 -0.58
CA GLY A 42 8.76 -6.96 -1.93
C GLY A 42 7.66 -5.96 -2.31
N ALA A 43 7.22 -5.08 -1.41
CA ALA A 43 6.35 -3.94 -1.73
C ALA A 43 7.19 -2.74 -2.17
N VAL A 44 6.71 -1.96 -3.14
CA VAL A 44 7.38 -0.75 -3.64
C VAL A 44 6.48 0.45 -3.42
N PHE A 45 6.94 1.41 -2.63
CA PHE A 45 6.19 2.59 -2.25
C PHE A 45 6.59 3.78 -3.09
N TYR A 46 5.60 4.43 -3.71
CA TYR A 46 5.75 5.62 -4.52
C TYR A 46 4.90 6.76 -3.93
N ALA A 47 5.44 7.97 -3.94
CA ALA A 47 4.67 9.19 -3.73
C ALA A 47 4.19 9.74 -5.09
N THR A 48 2.94 10.19 -5.19
CA THR A 48 2.39 10.83 -6.40
C THR A 48 1.16 11.67 -6.09
N LYS A 49 0.99 12.80 -6.79
CA LYS A 49 -0.19 13.69 -6.70
C LYS A 49 -1.45 13.07 -7.32
N HIS A 50 -1.34 11.94 -8.02
CA HIS A 50 -2.47 11.28 -8.67
C HIS A 50 -3.37 10.48 -7.72
N VAL A 51 -2.98 10.29 -6.46
CA VAL A 51 -3.80 9.68 -5.41
C VAL A 51 -4.16 10.69 -4.31
N ARG A 52 -5.35 10.52 -3.70
CA ARG A 52 -5.85 11.39 -2.60
C ARG A 52 -5.56 10.85 -1.20
N GLY A 53 -5.07 9.62 -1.11
CA GLY A 53 -4.77 8.91 0.12
C GLY A 53 -3.64 7.90 -0.10
N GLY A 54 -3.81 6.69 0.39
CA GLY A 54 -3.02 5.54 -0.06
C GLY A 54 -3.81 4.71 -1.08
N MET A 55 -3.11 4.04 -1.99
CA MET A 55 -3.70 3.07 -2.91
C MET A 55 -2.69 1.95 -3.18
N THR A 56 -3.10 0.72 -2.96
CA THR A 56 -2.30 -0.47 -3.25
C THR A 56 -2.83 -1.22 -4.46
N LEU A 57 -1.96 -1.60 -5.38
CA LEU A 57 -2.24 -2.46 -6.53
C LEU A 57 -1.17 -3.55 -6.62
N GLY A 58 -1.47 -4.73 -6.06
CA GLY A 58 -0.52 -5.83 -5.98
C GLY A 58 0.68 -5.47 -5.10
N ARG A 59 1.87 -5.42 -5.70
CA ARG A 59 3.09 -4.98 -4.99
C ARG A 59 3.36 -3.47 -5.02
N TYR A 60 2.60 -2.72 -5.83
CA TYR A 60 2.82 -1.29 -6.05
C TYR A 60 1.92 -0.50 -5.10
N VAL A 61 2.53 0.35 -4.29
CA VAL A 61 1.85 1.18 -3.30
C VAL A 61 2.05 2.63 -3.69
N PHE A 62 0.97 3.39 -3.72
CA PHE A 62 0.94 4.81 -4.08
C PHE A 62 0.45 5.61 -2.87
N ILE A 63 1.18 6.63 -2.48
CA ILE A 63 0.90 7.47 -1.31
C ILE A 63 0.80 8.93 -1.77
N ALA A 64 -0.25 9.61 -1.32
CA ALA A 64 -0.45 11.02 -1.57
C ALA A 64 0.62 11.86 -0.83
N PRO A 65 1.08 12.99 -1.38
CA PRO A 65 2.12 13.81 -0.74
C PRO A 65 1.81 14.23 0.70
N GLY A 66 0.54 14.49 1.00
CA GLY A 66 0.09 14.85 2.35
C GLY A 66 0.14 13.70 3.39
N ASN A 67 0.42 12.47 2.94
CA ASN A 67 0.51 11.27 3.76
C ASN A 67 1.91 10.65 3.78
N ILE A 68 2.90 11.23 3.08
CA ILE A 68 4.28 10.70 3.03
C ILE A 68 4.87 10.61 4.45
N ASP A 69 4.59 11.58 5.30
CA ASP A 69 5.08 11.69 6.67
C ASP A 69 4.18 10.99 7.71
N ARG A 70 3.18 10.22 7.26
CA ARG A 70 2.31 9.41 8.11
C ARG A 70 2.77 7.96 8.11
N GLU A 71 3.68 7.63 9.03
CA GLU A 71 4.28 6.31 9.17
C GLU A 71 3.25 5.14 9.16
N PRO A 72 2.08 5.23 9.84
CA PRO A 72 1.12 4.13 9.88
C PRO A 72 0.48 3.80 8.51
N VAL A 73 0.49 4.75 7.56
CA VAL A 73 -0.02 4.52 6.20
C VAL A 73 0.79 3.42 5.51
N TYR A 74 2.10 3.36 5.74
CA TYR A 74 2.95 2.36 5.10
C TYR A 74 2.59 0.94 5.53
N ASP A 75 2.28 0.75 6.81
CA ASP A 75 1.85 -0.53 7.36
C ASP A 75 0.45 -0.92 6.90
N HIS A 76 -0.48 0.04 6.91
CA HIS A 76 -1.83 -0.16 6.40
C HIS A 76 -1.81 -0.62 4.93
N GLU A 77 -1.10 0.11 4.06
CA GLU A 77 -0.97 -0.25 2.65
C GLU A 77 -0.21 -1.57 2.45
N PHE A 78 0.80 -1.85 3.28
CA PHE A 78 1.46 -3.16 3.29
C PHE A 78 0.49 -4.29 3.68
N GLY A 79 -0.51 -4.00 4.51
CA GLY A 79 -1.64 -4.86 4.79
C GLY A 79 -2.38 -5.28 3.52
N HIS A 80 -2.71 -4.32 2.64
CA HIS A 80 -3.29 -4.62 1.33
C HIS A 80 -2.35 -5.43 0.42
N VAL A 81 -1.04 -5.16 0.45
CA VAL A 81 -0.05 -5.98 -0.27
C VAL A 81 -0.08 -7.43 0.23
N ARG A 82 -0.18 -7.66 1.54
CA ARG A 82 -0.30 -9.00 2.12
C ARG A 82 -1.62 -9.67 1.79
N GLN A 83 -2.73 -8.93 1.73
CA GLN A 83 -4.00 -9.45 1.22
C GLN A 83 -3.84 -9.93 -0.23
N SER A 84 -3.22 -9.10 -1.06
CA SER A 84 -2.97 -9.42 -2.47
C SER A 84 -2.13 -10.70 -2.63
N ARG A 85 -1.06 -10.85 -1.85
CA ARG A 85 -0.23 -12.06 -1.82
C ARG A 85 -1.02 -13.32 -1.42
N ARG A 86 -1.95 -13.18 -0.47
CA ARG A 86 -2.74 -14.30 0.04
C ARG A 86 -3.82 -14.75 -0.93
N TRP A 87 -4.49 -13.79 -1.58
CA TRP A 87 -5.67 -14.05 -2.40
C TRP A 87 -5.38 -14.07 -3.91
N GLY A 88 -4.21 -13.59 -4.33
CA GLY A 88 -3.84 -13.54 -5.74
C GLY A 88 -4.83 -12.72 -6.54
N TRP A 89 -5.21 -13.20 -7.71
CA TRP A 89 -6.19 -12.54 -8.57
C TRP A 89 -7.58 -12.36 -7.92
N LEU A 90 -7.96 -13.21 -6.95
CA LEU A 90 -9.23 -13.07 -6.20
C LEU A 90 -9.24 -11.85 -5.29
N TRP A 91 -8.08 -11.25 -5.01
CA TRP A 91 -7.99 -10.04 -4.20
C TRP A 91 -8.78 -8.87 -4.79
N LEU A 92 -8.83 -8.75 -6.13
CA LEU A 92 -9.57 -7.67 -6.79
C LEU A 92 -11.07 -7.69 -6.48
N PRO A 93 -11.83 -8.77 -6.78
CA PRO A 93 -13.27 -8.82 -6.49
C PRO A 93 -13.58 -8.88 -4.99
N VAL A 94 -12.70 -9.46 -4.17
CA VAL A 94 -12.97 -9.66 -2.73
C VAL A 94 -12.53 -8.48 -1.87
N PHE A 95 -11.50 -7.73 -2.24
CA PHE A 95 -10.97 -6.65 -1.40
C PHE A 95 -10.90 -5.31 -2.13
N ALA A 96 -10.22 -5.24 -3.28
CA ALA A 96 -9.92 -3.96 -3.92
C ALA A 96 -11.18 -3.24 -4.42
N ILE A 97 -12.07 -3.95 -5.12
CA ILE A 97 -13.32 -3.38 -5.65
C ILE A 97 -14.27 -3.01 -4.50
N PRO A 98 -14.55 -3.89 -3.52
CA PRO A 98 -15.38 -3.52 -2.37
C PRO A 98 -14.81 -2.35 -1.57
N SER A 99 -13.50 -2.31 -1.33
CA SER A 99 -12.79 -1.21 -0.65
C SER A 99 -13.00 0.12 -1.40
N GLY A 100 -12.71 0.16 -2.70
CA GLY A 100 -12.89 1.35 -3.53
C GLY A 100 -14.35 1.84 -3.60
N LEU A 101 -15.31 0.92 -3.76
CA LEU A 101 -16.74 1.25 -3.72
C LEU A 101 -17.14 1.80 -2.34
N HIS A 102 -16.66 1.18 -1.26
CA HIS A 102 -16.91 1.68 0.07
C HIS A 102 -16.32 3.09 0.25
N ASN A 103 -15.14 3.38 -0.28
CA ASN A 103 -14.54 4.72 -0.21
C ASN A 103 -15.38 5.78 -0.96
N LEU A 104 -15.99 5.40 -2.09
CA LEU A 104 -16.82 6.30 -2.89
C LEU A 104 -18.19 6.57 -2.26
N PHE A 105 -18.80 5.59 -1.60
CA PHE A 105 -20.18 5.68 -1.12
C PHE A 105 -20.31 5.85 0.40
N CYS A 106 -19.28 5.51 1.18
CA CYS A 106 -19.35 5.59 2.62
C CYS A 106 -19.25 7.04 3.09
N ARG A 107 -20.28 7.47 3.82
CA ARG A 107 -20.34 8.77 4.51
C ARG A 107 -20.04 8.65 6.00
N ALA A 108 -19.63 7.47 6.46
CA ALA A 108 -19.36 7.21 7.87
C ALA A 108 -18.06 7.92 8.31
N ALA A 109 -18.01 8.34 9.57
CA ALA A 109 -16.87 9.08 10.13
C ALA A 109 -15.55 8.29 10.13
N ASN A 110 -15.59 6.96 10.04
CA ASN A 110 -14.38 6.13 10.05
C ASN A 110 -14.45 5.06 8.95
N TYR A 111 -13.77 5.29 7.83
CA TYR A 111 -13.66 4.37 6.69
C TYR A 111 -13.06 2.99 7.06
N TYR A 112 -12.19 2.94 8.08
CA TYR A 112 -11.44 1.72 8.45
C TYR A 112 -12.27 0.63 9.14
N HIS A 113 -13.55 0.88 9.43
CA HIS A 113 -14.44 -0.15 9.98
C HIS A 113 -14.77 -1.25 8.97
N PHE A 114 -14.71 -0.97 7.66
CA PHE A 114 -15.08 -1.94 6.64
C PHE A 114 -14.12 -3.15 6.64
N TYR A 115 -14.62 -4.34 6.30
CA TYR A 115 -13.84 -5.57 6.52
C TYR A 115 -12.54 -5.60 5.69
N THR A 116 -12.53 -4.95 4.53
CA THR A 116 -11.34 -4.86 3.67
C THR A 116 -10.23 -4.09 4.36
N GLU A 117 -10.58 -2.93 4.92
CA GLU A 117 -9.69 -2.01 5.63
C GLU A 117 -9.23 -2.59 6.96
N ARG A 118 -10.16 -3.13 7.74
CA ARG A 118 -9.87 -3.80 9.01
C ARG A 118 -8.95 -4.99 8.83
N SER A 119 -9.14 -5.76 7.75
CA SER A 119 -8.24 -6.85 7.40
C SER A 119 -6.86 -6.34 6.99
N ALA A 120 -6.77 -5.23 6.26
CA ALA A 120 -5.51 -4.60 5.89
C ALA A 120 -4.76 -4.12 7.14
N ASN A 121 -5.42 -3.38 8.04
CA ASN A 121 -4.88 -2.96 9.33
C ASN A 121 -4.28 -4.12 10.13
N ARG A 122 -5.03 -5.21 10.29
CA ARG A 122 -4.55 -6.42 11.00
C ARG A 122 -3.33 -7.04 10.32
N LEU A 123 -3.32 -7.13 8.99
CA LEU A 123 -2.19 -7.66 8.24
C LEU A 123 -0.99 -6.68 8.20
N GLY A 124 -1.24 -5.39 8.35
CA GLY A 124 -0.22 -4.35 8.47
C GLY A 124 0.43 -4.29 9.85
N GLY A 125 -0.15 -4.93 10.87
CA GLY A 125 0.32 -4.82 12.25
C GLY A 125 -0.25 -3.59 12.98
N VAL A 126 -1.22 -2.90 12.38
CA VAL A 126 -1.83 -1.67 12.91
C VAL A 126 -3.35 -1.84 13.12
N PRO A 127 -3.81 -2.82 13.94
CA PRO A 127 -5.21 -3.25 13.99
C PRO A 127 -6.23 -2.17 14.40
N ASN A 128 -5.81 -1.16 15.16
CA ASN A 128 -6.65 -0.07 15.66
C ASN A 128 -6.46 1.23 14.87
N TYR A 129 -5.71 1.22 13.77
CA TYR A 129 -5.47 2.41 12.97
C TYR A 129 -6.78 2.93 12.37
N ALA A 130 -7.08 4.20 12.64
CA ALA A 130 -8.27 4.91 12.17
C ALA A 130 -7.91 6.16 11.35
N GLY A 131 -6.65 6.32 10.94
CA GLY A 131 -6.16 7.47 10.18
C GLY A 131 -5.29 8.44 10.98
N GLU A 132 -4.83 8.02 12.16
CA GLU A 132 -3.97 8.81 13.04
C GLU A 132 -2.61 9.12 12.38
N TYR A 133 -2.02 10.26 12.72
CA TYR A 133 -0.73 10.65 12.18
C TYR A 133 0.43 9.79 12.72
N HIS A 134 0.34 9.42 14.00
CA HIS A 134 1.25 8.51 14.69
C HIS A 134 0.46 7.34 15.27
N TYR A 135 1.08 6.16 15.25
CA TYR A 135 0.50 4.93 15.80
C TYR A 135 1.44 4.37 16.88
N HIS A 136 0.86 3.90 17.98
CA HIS A 136 1.57 3.59 19.22
C HIS A 136 2.33 2.26 19.21
N MET A 137 2.44 1.59 18.05
CA MET A 137 3.12 0.30 17.91
C MET A 137 4.09 0.34 16.73
N ASP A 138 5.21 -0.36 16.88
CA ASP A 138 6.18 -0.53 15.81
C ASP A 138 5.55 -1.22 14.59
N GLY A 139 5.75 -0.60 13.44
CA GLY A 139 5.29 -1.07 12.13
C GLY A 139 6.04 -2.28 11.59
N LEU A 140 5.46 -2.95 10.59
CA LEU A 140 6.13 -3.96 9.77
C LEU A 140 7.02 -3.33 8.69
N ILE A 141 6.74 -2.10 8.29
CA ILE A 141 7.53 -1.27 7.38
C ILE A 141 8.34 -0.28 8.19
N VAL A 142 9.66 -0.33 8.06
CA VAL A 142 10.55 0.58 8.77
C VAL A 142 10.55 1.92 8.05
N THR A 143 10.15 2.98 8.74
CA THR A 143 10.21 4.34 8.23
C THR A 143 11.04 5.23 9.16
N TYR A 144 11.54 6.34 8.64
CA TYR A 144 12.32 7.32 9.41
C TYR A 144 11.72 8.69 9.13
N TRP A 145 11.00 9.25 10.10
CA TRP A 145 10.22 10.47 9.93
C TRP A 145 11.02 11.61 9.27
N ASP A 146 12.24 11.90 9.73
CA ASP A 146 13.09 12.96 9.16
C ASP A 146 13.33 12.77 7.65
N LYS A 147 13.56 11.52 7.20
CA LYS A 147 13.76 11.21 5.78
C LYS A 147 12.49 11.36 4.97
N LEU A 148 11.33 11.04 5.57
CA LEU A 148 10.03 11.21 4.91
C LEU A 148 9.72 12.70 4.71
N VAL A 149 10.00 13.53 5.73
CA VAL A 149 9.84 14.99 5.66
C VAL A 149 10.79 15.58 4.62
N GLU A 150 12.07 15.20 4.62
CA GLU A 150 13.04 15.66 3.61
C GLU A 150 12.58 15.32 2.19
N LEU A 151 12.09 14.09 1.97
CA LEU A 151 11.61 13.66 0.66
C LEU A 151 10.35 14.43 0.24
N LYS A 152 9.41 14.63 1.16
CA LYS A 152 8.20 15.44 0.93
C LYS A 152 8.56 16.87 0.53
N ASP A 153 9.46 17.49 1.28
CA ASP A 153 9.93 18.86 1.04
C ASP A 153 10.69 19.00 -0.28
N LYS A 154 11.49 18.00 -0.66
CA LYS A 154 12.28 18.04 -1.89
C LYS A 154 11.44 17.97 -3.16
N TYR A 155 10.34 17.21 -3.13
CA TYR A 155 9.59 16.87 -4.35
C TYR A 155 8.16 17.43 -4.40
N PHE A 156 7.60 17.86 -3.26
CA PHE A 156 6.17 18.19 -3.17
C PHE A 156 5.84 19.45 -2.34
N LYS A 157 6.85 20.21 -1.86
CA LYS A 157 6.66 21.59 -1.37
C LYS A 157 6.59 22.60 -2.52
#